data_AF-A0A659UIJ8-F1
#
_entry.id   AF-A0A659UIJ8-F1
#
_cell.length_a   1.000
_cell.length_b   1.000
_cell.length_c   1.000
_cell.angle_alpha   90.00
_cell.angle_beta   90.00
_cell.angle_gamma   90.00
#
_symmetry.space_group_name_H-M   'P 1'
#
loop_
_entity.id
_entity.type
_entity.pdbx_description
1 polymer ?
#
loop_
_entity_poly.entity_id
_entity_poly.type
_entity_poly.pdbx_seq_one_letter_code
_entity_poly.pdbx_strand_id
1 'polypeptide(L)'
;FGTRIAANDIYMEGISNITQADIRAAGDLGYRIKLLGVAQRTESGIEQRVHPTMVPTASVIAQVHGVTNAVAIETDILGELLLSGPGAGGNATASAV
;
A
#
# COMPACT_ATOMS: atom_id res chain seq x y z
N PHE A 1 -5.66 -0.31 15.58
CA PHE A 1 -6.30 -1.62 15.85
C PHE A 1 -6.10 -2.16 17.27
N GLY A 2 -5.10 -1.70 18.05
CA GLY A 2 -5.01 -1.98 19.49
C GLY A 2 -4.89 -3.47 19.88
N THR A 3 -4.40 -4.31 18.97
CA THR A 3 -4.31 -5.76 19.16
C THR A 3 -2.91 -6.27 18.83
N ARG A 4 -2.63 -7.52 19.19
CA ARG A 4 -1.40 -8.22 18.79
C ARG A 4 -1.46 -8.54 17.30
N ILE A 5 -0.35 -8.31 16.61
CA ILE A 5 -0.20 -8.68 15.19
C ILE A 5 -0.14 -10.20 15.07
N ALA A 6 -0.93 -10.76 14.16
CA ALA A 6 -0.90 -12.16 13.78
C ALA A 6 -0.09 -12.33 12.48
N ALA A 7 1.24 -12.25 12.58
CA ALA A 7 2.13 -12.15 11.42
C ALA A 7 2.02 -13.35 10.46
N ASN A 8 1.78 -14.54 10.99
CA ASN A 8 1.63 -15.77 10.20
C ASN A 8 0.31 -15.82 9.41
N ASP A 9 -0.65 -14.96 9.75
CA ASP A 9 -1.98 -14.91 9.14
C ASP A 9 -2.08 -13.78 8.10
N ILE A 10 -0.97 -13.09 7.80
CA ILE A 10 -0.92 -12.05 6.77
C ILE A 10 -0.84 -12.74 5.40
N TYR A 11 -1.85 -12.51 4.55
CA TYR A 11 -1.80 -12.95 3.16
C TYR A 11 -0.70 -12.18 2.41
N MET A 12 0.16 -12.86 1.66
CA MET A 12 1.25 -12.23 0.92
C MET A 12 1.37 -12.77 -0.51
N GLU A 13 1.36 -11.86 -1.48
CA GLU A 13 1.63 -12.11 -2.88
C GLU A 13 2.65 -11.08 -3.39
N GLY A 14 3.69 -11.57 -4.08
CA GLY A 14 4.70 -10.71 -4.69
C GLY A 14 4.27 -10.14 -6.05
N ILE A 15 5.17 -9.37 -6.67
CA ILE A 15 4.94 -8.77 -8.00
C ILE A 15 5.54 -9.59 -9.15
N SER A 16 6.13 -10.76 -8.88
CA SER A 16 6.92 -11.52 -9.86
C SER A 16 6.15 -11.96 -11.10
N ASN A 17 4.82 -12.09 -10.99
CA ASN A 17 3.94 -12.50 -12.10
C ASN A 17 3.32 -11.30 -12.85
N ILE A 18 3.57 -10.06 -12.41
CA ILE A 18 3.02 -8.87 -13.06
C ILE A 18 3.81 -8.59 -14.33
N THR A 19 3.10 -8.55 -15.46
CA THR A 19 3.68 -8.32 -16.77
C THR A 19 3.54 -6.85 -17.19
N GLN A 20 4.31 -6.45 -18.21
CA GLN A 20 4.12 -5.15 -18.84
C GLN A 20 2.74 -5.00 -19.51
N ALA A 21 2.14 -6.11 -19.96
CA ALA A 21 0.81 -6.08 -20.55
C ALA A 21 -0.24 -5.72 -19.48
N ASP A 22 -0.11 -6.26 -18.27
CA ASP A 22 -0.98 -5.92 -17.14
C ASP A 22 -0.87 -4.45 -16.76
N ILE A 23 0.35 -3.91 -16.71
CA ILE A 23 0.60 -2.50 -16.39
C ILE A 23 -0.04 -1.58 -17.44
N ARG A 24 0.08 -1.92 -18.74
CA ARG A 24 -0.54 -1.13 -19.81
C ARG A 24 -2.07 -1.21 -19.74
N ALA A 25 -2.62 -2.41 -19.61
CA ALA A 25 -4.06 -2.62 -19.51
C ALA A 25 -4.65 -1.90 -18.29
N ALA A 26 -3.99 -1.94 -17.14
CA ALA A 26 -4.40 -1.18 -15.97
C ALA A 26 -4.40 0.33 -16.26
N GLY A 27 -3.36 0.83 -16.96
CA GLY A 27 -3.28 2.22 -17.40
C GLY A 27 -4.45 2.64 -18.30
N ASP A 28 -4.79 1.81 -19.29
CA ASP A 28 -5.92 2.05 -20.21
C ASP A 28 -7.27 2.10 -19.48
N LEU A 29 -7.40 1.35 -18.38
CA LEU A 29 -8.58 1.36 -17.50
C LEU A 29 -8.57 2.50 -16.48
N GLY A 30 -7.55 3.35 -16.45
CA GLY A 30 -7.44 4.47 -15.51
C GLY A 30 -6.87 4.09 -14.13
N TYR A 31 -6.16 2.96 -14.03
CA TYR A 31 -5.54 2.44 -12.81
C TYR A 31 -4.01 2.39 -12.90
N ARG A 32 -3.37 2.25 -11.74
CA ARG A 32 -1.96 1.87 -11.60
C ARG A 32 -1.88 0.62 -10.75
N ILE A 33 -0.95 -0.28 -11.06
CA ILE A 33 -0.65 -1.42 -10.20
C ILE A 33 0.34 -0.97 -9.11
N LYS A 34 0.00 -1.19 -7.85
CA LYS A 34 0.85 -0.93 -6.67
C LYS A 34 0.90 -2.17 -5.79
N LEU A 35 2.07 -2.47 -5.23
CA LEU A 35 2.18 -3.46 -4.16
C LEU A 35 1.78 -2.78 -2.84
N LEU A 36 0.62 -3.14 -2.29
CA LEU A 36 0.08 -2.50 -1.09
C LEU A 36 0.05 -3.48 0.07
N GLY A 37 0.51 -3.02 1.24
CA GLY A 37 0.14 -3.60 2.52
C GLY A 37 -1.16 -2.94 3.01
N VAL A 38 -2.18 -3.73 3.30
CA VAL A 38 -3.49 -3.28 3.76
C VAL A 38 -3.79 -3.92 5.10
N ALA A 39 -4.21 -3.08 6.05
CA ALA A 39 -4.78 -3.51 7.31
C ALA A 39 -6.12 -2.79 7.51
N GLN A 40 -7.22 -3.52 7.55
CA GLN A 40 -8.56 -2.95 7.61
C GLN A 40 -9.39 -3.66 8.68
N ARG A 41 -10.10 -2.89 9.51
CA ARG A 41 -11.11 -3.46 10.41
C ARG A 41 -12.38 -3.74 9.62
N THR A 42 -12.86 -4.97 9.71
CA THR A 42 -14.13 -5.45 9.16
C THR A 42 -15.06 -5.88 10.29
N GLU A 43 -16.28 -6.30 9.96
CA GLU A 43 -17.23 -6.84 10.95
C GLU A 43 -16.73 -8.14 11.60
N SER A 44 -15.94 -8.93 10.88
CA SER A 44 -15.44 -10.24 11.32
C SER A 44 -14.03 -10.22 11.92
N GLY A 45 -13.34 -9.07 11.90
CA GLY A 45 -11.99 -8.97 12.44
C GLY A 45 -11.13 -7.90 11.78
N ILE A 46 -9.83 -8.19 11.64
CA ILE A 46 -8.88 -7.32 10.95
C ILE A 46 -8.32 -8.10 9.77
N GLU A 47 -8.59 -7.60 8.57
CA GLU A 47 -7.96 -8.07 7.35
C GLU A 47 -6.52 -7.55 7.30
N GLN A 48 -5.58 -8.43 6.97
CA GLN A 48 -4.16 -8.09 6.80
C GLN A 48 -3.63 -8.78 5.54
N ARG A 49 -3.16 -7.99 4.58
CA ARG A 49 -2.67 -8.52 3.30
C ARG A 49 -1.59 -7.65 2.68
N VAL A 50 -0.73 -8.26 1.87
CA VAL A 50 0.23 -7.61 0.98
C VAL A 50 0.07 -8.21 -0.41
N HIS A 51 -0.37 -7.45 -1.41
CA HIS A 51 -0.45 -7.95 -2.78
C HIS A 51 -0.52 -6.84 -3.84
N PRO A 52 -0.25 -7.15 -5.13
CA PRO A 52 -0.47 -6.22 -6.23
C PRO A 52 -1.95 -5.80 -6.30
N THR A 53 -2.20 -4.50 -6.31
CA THR A 53 -3.54 -3.91 -6.29
C THR A 53 -3.64 -2.84 -7.38
N MET A 54 -4.75 -2.85 -8.13
CA MET A 54 -5.10 -1.75 -9.03
C MET A 54 -5.66 -0.59 -8.22
N VAL A 55 -4.98 0.55 -8.23
CA VAL A 55 -5.42 1.78 -7.59
C VAL A 55 -5.82 2.81 -8.65
N PRO A 56 -6.95 3.53 -8.48
CA PRO A 56 -7.34 4.58 -9.43
C PRO A 56 -6.21 5.59 -9.59
N THR A 57 -5.92 6.00 -10.82
CA THR A 57 -4.89 7.00 -11.10
C THR A 57 -5.12 8.32 -10.35
N ALA A 58 -6.36 8.68 -10.06
CA ALA A 58 -6.70 9.88 -9.30
C ALA A 58 -6.40 9.79 -7.79
N SER A 59 -6.14 8.60 -7.23
CA SER A 59 -5.89 8.46 -5.79
C SER A 59 -4.50 8.95 -5.41
N VAL A 60 -4.37 9.42 -4.17
CA VAL A 60 -3.11 9.96 -3.64
C VAL A 60 -2.03 8.87 -3.60
N ILE A 61 -2.40 7.65 -3.20
CA ILE A 61 -1.47 6.51 -3.17
C ILE A 61 -0.95 6.12 -4.58
N ALA A 62 -1.76 6.34 -5.62
CA ALA A 62 -1.33 6.06 -6.99
C ALA A 62 -0.20 7.01 -7.43
N GLN A 63 -0.14 8.22 -6.89
CA GLN A 63 0.85 9.27 -7.19
C GLN A 63 2.17 9.11 -6.45
N VAL A 64 2.31 8.10 -5.59
CA VAL A 64 3.58 7.80 -4.91
C VAL A 64 4.50 7.07 -5.90
N HIS A 65 5.63 7.67 -6.25
CA HIS A 65 6.52 7.18 -7.31
C HIS A 65 7.95 6.92 -6.80
N GLY A 66 8.70 6.12 -7.56
CA GLY A 66 10.11 5.85 -7.29
C GLY A 66 10.33 5.05 -6.01
N VAL A 67 11.31 5.47 -5.21
CA VAL A 67 11.72 4.81 -3.96
C VAL A 67 11.01 5.38 -2.71
N THR A 68 10.03 6.25 -2.93
CA THR A 68 9.21 6.84 -1.87
C THR A 68 8.20 5.82 -1.38
N ASN A 69 8.14 5.64 -0.07
CA ASN A 69 7.07 4.89 0.58
C ASN A 69 5.99 5.86 1.04
N ALA A 70 4.77 5.36 1.11
CA ALA A 70 3.68 6.09 1.74
C ALA A 70 2.78 5.17 2.56
N VAL A 71 2.16 5.74 3.57
CA VAL A 71 1.14 5.12 4.41
C VAL A 71 -0.09 6.00 4.34
N ALA A 72 -1.17 5.46 3.78
CA ALA A 72 -2.49 6.07 3.81
C ALA A 72 -3.25 5.54 5.04
N ILE A 73 -3.86 6.43 5.81
CA ILE A 73 -4.66 6.11 7.00
C ILE A 73 -6.03 6.74 6.79
N GLU A 74 -7.05 5.90 6.65
CA GLU A 74 -8.43 6.34 6.63
C GLU A 74 -8.98 6.37 8.07
N THR A 75 -9.63 7.48 8.40
CA THR A 75 -10.23 7.73 9.71
C THR A 75 -11.68 8.17 9.55
N ASP A 76 -12.48 7.93 10.58
CA ASP A 76 -13.88 8.30 10.64
C ASP A 76 -14.11 9.83 10.70
N ILE A 77 -13.23 10.57 11.36
CA ILE A 77 -13.39 12.01 11.58
C ILE A 77 -12.48 12.85 10.68
N LEU A 78 -11.20 12.49 10.55
CA LEU A 78 -10.22 13.29 9.83
C LEU A 78 -10.16 12.95 8.33
N GLY A 79 -10.92 11.95 7.88
CA GLY A 79 -10.84 11.43 6.51
C GLY A 79 -9.53 10.71 6.25
N GLU A 80 -8.94 10.93 5.08
CA GLU A 80 -7.69 10.30 4.64
C GLU A 80 -6.46 11.13 5.03
N LEU A 81 -5.51 10.49 5.72
CA LEU A 81 -4.19 11.03 6.03
C LEU A 81 -3.14 10.29 5.22
N LEU A 82 -2.29 11.03 4.49
CA LEU A 82 -1.14 10.46 3.79
C LEU A 82 0.16 10.86 4.48
N LEU A 83 0.94 9.87 4.86
CA LEU A 83 2.33 10.03 5.30
C LEU A 83 3.23 9.53 4.17
N SER A 84 4.17 10.35 3.70
CA SER A 84 5.05 10.02 2.58
C SER A 84 6.48 10.43 2.86
N GLY A 85 7.43 9.59 2.46
CA GLY A 85 8.85 9.83 2.68
C GLY A 85 9.76 8.79 2.02
N PRO A 86 11.08 9.03 2.01
CA PRO A 86 12.03 8.05 1.51
C PRO A 86 11.96 6.76 2.34
N GLY A 87 11.68 5.63 1.69
CA GLY A 87 11.46 4.35 2.36
C GLY A 87 12.69 3.44 2.46
N ALA A 88 13.74 3.75 1.70
CA ALA A 88 14.98 2.97 1.63
C ALA A 88 16.19 3.89 1.37
N GLY A 89 17.33 3.57 1.99
CA GLY A 89 18.58 4.33 1.91
C GLY A 89 19.10 4.72 3.29
N GLY A 90 20.43 4.61 3.49
CA GLY A 90 21.07 4.69 4.82
C GLY A 90 20.68 5.91 5.66
N ASN A 91 20.50 7.08 5.04
CA ASN A 91 20.08 8.31 5.74
C ASN A 91 18.59 8.32 6.14
N ALA A 92 17.71 7.67 5.38
CA ALA A 92 16.27 7.62 5.66
C ALA A 92 15.95 6.66 6.83
N THR A 93 16.67 5.55 6.91
CA THR A 93 16.59 4.62 8.04
C THR A 93 17.26 5.15 9.30
N ALA A 94 18.31 5.98 9.18
CA ALA A 94 19.01 6.57 10.33
C ALA A 94 18.17 7.62 11.09
N SER A 95 17.21 8.28 10.44
CA SER A 95 16.32 9.26 11.09
C SER A 95 15.16 8.63 11.87
N ALA A 96 14.94 7.32 11.72
CA ALA A 96 13.85 6.58 12.35
C ALA A 96 14.30 5.74 13.56
N VAL A 97 15.61 5.76 13.89
CA VAL A 97 16.23 5.09 15.04
C VAL A 97 16.45 6.10 16.17
#